data_AF-A0AAV0XMW7-F1
#
_entry.id   AF-A0AAV0XMW7-F1
#
_cell.length_a   1.000
_cell.length_b   1.000
_cell.length_c   1.000
_cell.angle_alpha   90.00
_cell.angle_beta   90.00
_cell.angle_gamma   90.00
#
_symmetry.space_group_name_H-M   'P 1'
#
loop_
_entity.id
_entity.type
_entity.pdbx_description
1 polymer ?
#
loop_
_entity_poly.entity_id
_entity_poly.type
_entity_poly.pdbx_seq_one_letter_code
_entity_poly.pdbx_strand_id
1 'polypeptide(L)'
;MVDNFSLPVAYALMETKTATSYDQVIVFIKNNILPNFRPTSIMTDFEPALRDTLTSYFNTAQPYGYWFHHNQVVWKSMKRFCYLELVKSNDKAKKCLRMVMALPLLPSHKI
;
A
#
# COMPACT_ATOMS: atom_id res chain seq x y z
N MET A 1 7.84 -14.04 -3.66
CA MET A 1 7.01 -14.97 -4.44
C MET A 1 7.84 -16.21 -4.66
N VAL A 2 7.52 -17.30 -3.99
CA VAL A 2 8.09 -18.63 -4.28
C VAL A 2 6.99 -19.37 -5.04
N ASP A 3 7.22 -19.75 -6.29
CA ASP A 3 6.25 -20.45 -7.13
C ASP A 3 4.85 -19.78 -7.23
N ASN A 4 4.81 -18.44 -7.33
CA ASN A 4 3.59 -17.61 -7.29
C ASN A 4 2.81 -17.61 -5.96
N PHE A 5 3.39 -18.14 -4.88
CA PHE A 5 2.83 -18.03 -3.55
C PHE A 5 3.44 -16.88 -2.75
N SER A 6 2.57 -16.20 -2.01
CA SER A 6 2.93 -15.25 -0.96
C SER A 6 2.87 -15.96 0.38
N LEU A 7 4.02 -16.14 1.02
CA LEU A 7 4.11 -16.77 2.34
C LEU A 7 4.15 -15.67 3.40
N PRO A 8 3.28 -15.73 4.42
CA PRO A 8 3.38 -14.82 5.54
C PRO A 8 4.63 -15.15 6.37
N VAL A 9 5.49 -14.15 6.59
CA VAL A 9 6.76 -14.33 7.31
C VAL A 9 6.69 -13.84 8.75
N ALA A 10 5.86 -12.83 9.02
CA ALA A 10 5.64 -12.30 10.36
C ALA A 10 4.23 -11.71 10.47
N TYR A 11 3.70 -11.72 11.70
CA TYR A 11 2.46 -11.03 12.08
C TYR A 11 2.73 -10.16 13.30
N ALA A 12 2.22 -8.93 13.29
CA ALA A 12 2.29 -8.01 14.42
C ALA A 12 0.89 -7.49 14.73
N LEU A 13 0.43 -7.73 15.96
CA LEU A 13 -0.78 -7.11 16.49
C LEU A 13 -0.37 -5.80 17.16
N MET A 14 -0.98 -4.70 16.74
CA MET A 14 -0.61 -3.35 17.16
C MET A 14 -1.85 -2.58 17.60
N GLU A 15 -1.74 -1.82 18.68
CA GLU A 15 -2.82 -0.97 19.18
C GLU A 15 -2.86 0.39 18.49
N THR A 16 -1.75 0.84 17.89
CA THR A 16 -1.63 2.13 17.21
C THR A 16 -0.93 2.00 15.87
N LYS A 17 -1.17 2.97 14.99
CA LYS A 17 -0.55 3.12 13.66
C LYS A 17 0.25 4.41 13.58
N THR A 18 1.26 4.51 14.43
CA THR A 18 2.17 5.67 14.50
C THR A 18 3.55 5.27 14.00
N ALA A 19 4.35 6.24 13.55
CA ALA A 19 5.73 6.00 13.13
C ALA A 19 6.52 5.27 14.22
N THR A 20 6.40 5.69 15.49
CA THR A 20 7.04 5.04 16.65
C THR A 20 6.60 3.58 16.81
N SER A 21 5.30 3.28 16.68
CA SER A 21 4.82 1.90 16.80
C SER A 21 5.33 1.00 15.67
N TYR A 22 5.42 1.51 14.44
CA TYR A 22 6.01 0.76 13.33
C TYR A 22 7.51 0.57 13.51
N ASP A 23 8.21 1.60 13.98
CA ASP A 23 9.65 1.56 14.24
C ASP A 23 10.01 0.38 15.15
N GLN A 24 9.32 0.26 16.29
CA GLN A 24 9.53 -0.83 17.25
C GLN A 24 9.34 -2.21 16.62
N VAL A 25 8.27 -2.39 15.83
CA VAL A 25 7.98 -3.67 15.16
C VAL A 25 9.02 -3.99 14.08
N ILE A 26 9.35 -3.02 13.23
CA ILE A 26 10.29 -3.23 12.11
C ILE A 26 11.72 -3.47 12.63
N VAL A 27 12.15 -2.75 13.67
CA VAL A 27 13.43 -3.00 14.37
C VAL A 27 13.46 -4.43 14.91
N PHE A 28 12.40 -4.86 15.59
CA PHE A 28 12.35 -6.20 16.15
C PHE A 28 12.44 -7.27 15.07
N ILE A 29 11.65 -7.14 13.99
CA ILE A 29 11.68 -8.05 12.86
C ILE A 29 13.08 -8.09 12.24
N LYS A 30 13.65 -6.92 11.92
CA LYS A 30 14.95 -6.82 11.28
C LYS A 30 16.05 -7.40 12.14
N ASN A 31 16.06 -7.18 13.45
CA ASN A 31 17.17 -7.60 14.30
C ASN A 31 17.05 -9.05 14.80
N ASN A 32 15.83 -9.55 15.03
CA ASN A 32 15.61 -10.81 15.73
C ASN A 32 15.00 -11.92 14.87
N ILE A 33 14.15 -11.57 13.90
CA ILE A 33 13.45 -12.57 13.06
C ILE A 33 14.17 -12.75 11.72
N LEU A 34 14.59 -11.64 11.10
CA LEU A 34 15.12 -11.60 9.74
C LEU A 34 16.42 -10.76 9.63
N PRO A 35 17.48 -11.07 10.41
CA PRO A 35 18.73 -10.28 10.49
C PRO A 35 19.42 -10.01 9.16
N ASN A 36 19.34 -10.96 8.24
CA ASN A 36 20.02 -10.90 6.95
C ASN A 36 19.06 -10.63 5.77
N PHE A 37 17.80 -10.30 6.04
CA PHE A 37 16.83 -10.08 4.99
C PHE A 37 17.10 -8.74 4.27
N ARG A 38 17.29 -8.85 2.95
CA ARG A 38 17.60 -7.72 2.05
C ARG A 38 16.57 -7.69 0.93
N PRO A 39 15.39 -7.09 1.16
CA PRO A 39 14.38 -6.99 0.11
C PRO A 39 14.90 -6.08 -1.01
N THR A 40 14.52 -6.39 -2.25
CA THR A 40 14.78 -5.53 -3.42
C THR A 40 13.64 -4.55 -3.68
N SER A 41 12.46 -4.85 -3.16
CA SER A 41 11.25 -4.06 -3.33
C SER A 41 10.40 -4.10 -2.07
N ILE A 42 9.76 -2.98 -1.75
CA ILE A 42 8.77 -2.85 -0.68
C ILE A 42 7.45 -2.49 -1.33
N MET A 43 6.40 -3.25 -1.04
CA MET A 43 5.05 -2.96 -1.52
C MET A 43 4.14 -2.80 -0.31
N THR A 44 3.62 -1.59 -0.11
CA THR A 44 2.77 -1.25 1.03
C THR A 44 1.55 -0.45 0.57
N ASP A 45 0.56 -0.28 1.44
CA ASP A 45 -0.46 0.73 1.24
C ASP A 45 0.13 2.16 1.26
N PHE A 46 -0.72 3.16 1.03
CA PHE A 46 -0.30 4.56 0.95
C PHE A 46 -0.26 5.23 2.34
N GLU A 47 -0.06 4.47 3.43
CA GLU A 47 0.08 5.02 4.77
C GLU A 47 1.50 5.61 4.97
N PRO A 48 1.65 6.92 5.19
CA PRO A 48 2.98 7.56 5.24
C PRO A 48 3.88 7.01 6.34
N ALA A 49 3.35 6.83 7.55
CA ALA A 49 4.13 6.37 8.69
C ALA A 49 4.78 5.00 8.45
N LEU A 50 4.00 4.03 7.96
CA LEU A 50 4.52 2.70 7.64
C LEU A 50 5.52 2.74 6.49
N ARG A 51 5.20 3.47 5.42
CA ARG A 51 6.06 3.61 4.24
C ARG A 51 7.42 4.19 4.62
N ASP A 52 7.43 5.29 5.35
CA ASP A 52 8.65 6.01 5.71
C ASP A 52 9.53 5.14 6.61
N THR A 53 8.95 4.49 7.64
CA THR A 53 9.67 3.54 8.50
C THR A 53 10.29 2.40 7.68
N LEU A 54 9.52 1.76 6.78
CA LEU A 54 10.04 0.66 5.95
C LEU A 54 11.18 1.13 5.05
N THR A 55 11.06 2.30 4.41
CA THR A 55 12.11 2.84 3.53
C THR A 55 13.37 3.26 4.30
N SER A 56 13.23 3.68 5.56
CA SER A 56 14.36 3.98 6.45
C SER A 56 15.16 2.71 6.77
N TYR A 57 14.48 1.62 7.16
CA TYR A 57 15.14 0.36 7.53
C TYR A 57 15.65 -0.46 6.35
N PHE A 58 15.00 -0.35 5.19
CA PHE A 58 15.33 -1.10 3.97
C PHE A 58 15.60 -0.14 2.80
N ASN A 59 16.52 0.80 3.01
CA ASN A 59 16.85 1.90 2.09
C ASN A 59 17.35 1.51 0.69
N THR A 60 17.77 0.26 0.48
CA THR A 60 18.18 -0.26 -0.83
C THR A 60 17.01 -0.82 -1.64
N ALA A 61 15.87 -1.07 -1.00
CA ALA A 61 14.69 -1.61 -1.63
C ALA A 61 13.88 -0.50 -2.31
N GLN A 62 13.35 -0.78 -3.50
CA GLN A 62 12.49 0.15 -4.21
C GLN A 62 11.07 0.17 -3.62
N PRO A 63 10.53 1.33 -3.18
CA PRO A 63 9.19 1.41 -2.64
C PRO A 63 8.13 1.50 -3.75
N TYR A 64 7.06 0.72 -3.60
CA TYR A 64 5.89 0.71 -4.47
C TYR A 64 4.61 0.86 -3.63
N GLY A 65 3.65 1.62 -4.16
CA GLY A 65 2.31 1.68 -3.60
C GLY A 65 1.44 0.54 -4.14
N TYR A 66 0.61 -0.06 -3.28
CA TYR A 66 -0.25 -1.17 -3.69
C TYR A 66 -1.55 -0.68 -4.35
N TRP A 67 -1.63 -0.84 -5.68
CA TRP A 67 -2.77 -0.44 -6.50
C TRP A 67 -4.12 -0.97 -6.00
N PHE A 68 -4.16 -2.21 -5.53
CA PHE A 68 -5.40 -2.82 -5.05
C PHE A 68 -5.92 -2.14 -3.78
N HIS A 69 -5.06 -1.78 -2.82
CA HIS A 69 -5.48 -1.07 -1.61
C HIS A 69 -6.00 0.33 -1.95
N HIS A 70 -5.34 1.05 -2.85
CA HIS A 70 -5.84 2.34 -3.37
C HIS A 70 -7.24 2.20 -3.94
N ASN A 71 -7.44 1.26 -4.87
CA ASN A 71 -8.73 1.04 -5.51
C ASN A 71 -9.83 0.61 -4.55
N GLN A 72 -9.49 -0.17 -3.53
CA GLN A 72 -10.43 -0.55 -2.48
C GLN A 72 -10.92 0.67 -1.70
N VAL A 73 -10.03 1.62 -1.37
CA VAL A 73 -10.39 2.87 -0.70
C VAL A 73 -11.24 3.76 -1.61
N VAL A 74 -10.85 3.92 -2.87
CA VAL A 74 -11.65 4.67 -3.88
C VAL A 74 -13.06 4.08 -3.97
N TRP A 75 -13.19 2.77 -4.09
CA TRP A 75 -14.50 2.10 -4.17
C TRP A 75 -15.34 2.27 -2.90
N LYS A 76 -14.72 2.16 -1.71
CA LYS A 76 -15.39 2.44 -0.42
C LYS A 76 -15.91 3.88 -0.37
N SER A 77 -15.15 4.84 -0.89
CA SER A 77 -15.59 6.24 -1.00
C SER A 77 -16.78 6.39 -1.95
N MET A 78 -16.77 5.73 -3.11
CA MET A 78 -17.92 5.74 -4.04
C MET A 78 -19.20 5.22 -3.38
N LYS A 79 -19.09 4.19 -2.54
CA LYS A 79 -20.21 3.69 -1.73
C LYS A 79 -20.66 4.71 -0.69
N ARG A 80 -19.71 5.24 0.09
CA ARG A 80 -19.98 6.21 1.18
C ARG A 80 -20.70 7.45 0.67
N PHE A 81 -20.36 7.93 -0.53
CA PHE A 81 -20.98 9.11 -1.13
C PHE A 81 -22.17 8.79 -2.05
N CYS A 82 -22.67 7.54 -2.04
CA CYS A 82 -23.82 7.11 -2.84
C CYS A 82 -23.67 7.34 -4.36
N TYR A 83 -22.44 7.33 -4.89
CA TYR A 83 -22.15 7.57 -6.31
C TYR A 83 -22.28 6.33 -7.20
N LEU A 84 -22.64 5.17 -6.63
CA LEU A 84 -22.70 3.93 -7.41
C LEU A 84 -23.75 3.97 -8.53
N GLU A 85 -24.92 4.54 -8.28
CA GLU A 85 -25.97 4.65 -9.30
C GLU A 85 -25.60 5.65 -10.42
N LEU A 86 -24.91 6.74 -10.07
CA LEU A 86 -24.35 7.67 -11.04
C LEU A 86 -23.32 6.98 -11.95
N VAL A 87 -22.41 6.20 -11.37
CA VAL A 87 -21.38 5.46 -12.13
C VAL A 87 -22.00 4.40 -13.05
N LYS A 88 -23.11 3.78 -12.64
CA LYS A 88 -23.83 2.80 -13.47
C LYS A 88 -24.56 3.44 -14.65
N SER A 89 -25.14 4.62 -14.45
CA SER A 89 -26.01 5.29 -15.43
C SER A 89 -25.30 6.32 -16.32
N ASN A 90 -24.07 6.75 -15.97
CA ASN A 90 -23.36 7.81 -16.68
C ASN A 90 -21.94 7.38 -17.08
N ASP A 91 -21.70 7.26 -18.38
CA ASP A 91 -20.40 6.85 -18.94
C ASP A 91 -19.26 7.81 -18.62
N LYS A 92 -19.54 9.12 -18.53
CA LYS A 92 -18.52 10.10 -18.12
C LYS A 92 -18.10 9.87 -16.67
N ALA A 93 -19.05 9.63 -15.76
CA ALA A 93 -18.77 9.31 -14.37
C ALA A 93 -17.97 8.00 -14.23
N LYS A 94 -18.35 6.97 -14.99
CA LYS A 94 -17.62 5.69 -15.07
C LYS A 94 -16.19 5.88 -15.58
N LYS A 95 -15.99 6.71 -16.61
CA LYS A 95 -14.67 7.05 -17.13
C LYS A 95 -13.84 7.78 -16.06
N CYS A 96 -14.41 8.76 -15.37
CA CYS A 96 -13.74 9.46 -14.26
C CYS A 96 -13.28 8.49 -13.16
N LEU A 97 -14.14 7.58 -12.71
CA LEU A 97 -13.77 6.56 -11.73
C LEU A 97 -12.58 5.71 -12.20
N ARG A 98 -12.62 5.23 -13.46
CA ARG A 98 -11.52 4.45 -14.03
C ARG A 98 -10.20 5.23 -14.09
N MET A 99 -10.25 6.53 -14.43
CA MET A 99 -9.07 7.39 -14.43
C MET A 99 -8.49 7.53 -13.02
N VAL A 100 -9.33 7.77 -12.01
CA VAL A 100 -8.89 7.84 -10.60
C VAL A 100 -8.26 6.54 -10.11
N MET A 101 -8.83 5.39 -10.50
CA MET A 101 -8.30 4.06 -10.19
C MET A 101 -7.00 3.74 -10.94
N ALA A 102 -6.70 4.45 -12.03
CA ALA A 102 -5.46 4.28 -12.79
C ALA A 102 -4.33 5.22 -12.32
N LEU A 103 -4.62 6.26 -11.53
CA LEU A 103 -3.63 7.25 -11.07
C LEU A 103 -2.35 6.63 -10.48
N PRO A 104 -2.40 5.61 -9.60
CA PRO A 104 -1.18 5.03 -9.03
C PRO A 104 -0.29 4.29 -10.02
N LEU A 105 -0.80 3.98 -11.22
CA LEU A 105 -0.06 3.31 -12.29
C LEU A 105 0.64 4.30 -13.22
N LEU A 106 0.36 5.59 -13.07
CA LEU A 106 0.99 6.62 -13.89
C LEU A 106 2.45 6.83 -13.45
N PRO A 107 3.37 7.12 -14.38
CA PRO A 107 4.75 7.41 -14.02
C PRO A 107 4.81 8.70 -13.21
N SER A 108 5.29 8.62 -11.97
CA SER A 108 5.35 9.78 -11.05
C SER A 108 6.16 10.97 -11.58
N HIS A 109 7.03 10.75 -12.56
CA HIS A 109 7.87 11.77 -13.20
C HIS A 109 7.24 12.41 -14.45
N LYS A 110 5.97 12.08 -14.78
CA LYS A 110 5.24 12.61 -15.95
C LYS A 110 3.89 13.23 -15.57
N ILE A 111 3.68 13.53 -14.29
CA ILE A 111 2.46 14.11 -13.74
C ILE A 111 2.72 15.56 -13.37
#